data_AF-A0A7V0SFJ2-F1
#
_entry.id   AF-A0A7V0SFJ2-F1
#
_cell.length_a   1.000
_cell.length_b   1.000
_cell.length_c   1.000
_cell.angle_alpha   90.00
_cell.angle_beta   90.00
_cell.angle_gamma   90.00
#
_symmetry.space_group_name_H-M   'P 1'
#
loop_
_entity.id
_entity.type
_entity.pdbx_description
1 polymer ?
#
loop_
_entity_poly.entity_id
_entity_poly.type
_entity_poly.pdbx_seq_one_letter_code
_entity_poly.pdbx_strand_id
1 'polypeptide(L)'
;MYRIEVSVKEGFADPRAEGLEKDILDLGINSVARARVSDIYLLDGDIAEAEVRRICTELLADPIVNDYTYDGAPVPPDAHLVEVRYNPGVMDPV
;
A
#
# COMPACT_ATOMS: atom_id res chain seq x y z
N MET A 1 -12.39 -8.85 9.81
CA MET A 1 -11.12 -8.57 9.13
C MET A 1 -11.27 -7.40 8.16
N TYR A 2 -10.46 -6.37 8.32
CA TYR A 2 -10.34 -5.23 7.41
C TYR A 2 -8.97 -5.25 6.72
N ARG A 3 -8.96 -4.97 5.41
CA ARG A 3 -7.72 -4.79 4.63
C ARG A 3 -7.53 -3.31 4.37
N ILE A 4 -6.61 -2.71 5.11
CA ILE A 4 -6.26 -1.30 4.96
C ILE A 4 -5.11 -1.19 3.97
N GLU A 5 -5.27 -0.33 2.99
CA GLU A 5 -4.22 0.05 2.06
C GLU A 5 -3.88 1.51 2.29
N VAL A 6 -2.60 1.79 2.53
CA VAL A 6 -2.07 3.15 2.72
C VAL A 6 -1.09 3.44 1.59
N SER A 7 -1.27 4.56 0.90
CA SER A 7 -0.47 4.95 -0.25
C SER A 7 -0.11 6.43 -0.21
N VAL A 8 1.02 6.81 -0.80
CA VAL A 8 1.39 8.22 -0.96
C VAL A 8 0.37 8.92 -1.86
N LYS A 9 -0.06 10.12 -1.47
CA LYS A 9 -0.99 10.95 -2.24
C LYS A 9 -0.40 11.37 -3.58
N GLU A 10 -1.27 11.57 -4.57
CA GLU A 10 -0.84 12.16 -5.84
C GLU A 10 -0.25 13.57 -5.62
N GLY A 11 0.87 13.85 -6.29
CA GLY A 11 1.57 15.13 -6.18
C GLY A 11 2.64 15.17 -5.07
N PHE A 12 2.74 14.14 -4.23
CA PHE A 12 3.86 13.96 -3.32
C PHE A 12 4.90 12.98 -3.91
N ALA A 13 6.16 13.14 -3.50
CA ALA A 13 7.22 12.22 -3.89
C ALA A 13 7.02 10.86 -3.21
N ASP A 14 7.17 9.79 -3.98
CA ASP A 14 7.12 8.41 -3.49
C ASP A 14 8.45 7.71 -3.84
N PRO A 15 9.46 7.83 -2.95
CA PRO A 15 10.77 7.25 -3.20
C PRO A 15 10.75 5.72 -3.38
N ARG A 16 9.75 5.02 -2.81
CA ARG A 16 9.63 3.56 -2.94
C ARG A 16 9.14 3.19 -4.34
N ALA A 17 8.13 3.90 -4.84
CA ALA A 17 7.68 3.73 -6.22
C ALA A 17 8.76 4.13 -7.23
N GLU A 18 9.40 5.28 -7.05
CA GLU A 18 10.49 5.76 -7.93
C GLU A 18 11.67 4.79 -7.97
N GLY A 19 12.06 4.24 -6.80
CA GLY A 19 13.10 3.21 -6.70
C GLY A 19 12.71 1.93 -7.46
N LEU A 20 11.48 1.46 -7.28
CA LEU A 20 10.97 0.28 -7.96
C LEU A 20 10.92 0.45 -9.48
N GLU A 21 10.45 1.61 -9.97
CA GLU A 21 10.46 1.92 -11.42
C GLU A 21 11.87 1.87 -12.00
N LYS A 22 12.85 2.43 -11.28
CA LYS A 22 14.25 2.39 -11.67
C LYS A 22 14.79 0.96 -11.68
N ASP A 23 14.52 0.16 -10.64
CA ASP A 23 14.96 -1.23 -10.57
C ASP A 23 14.38 -2.07 -11.72
N ILE A 24 13.10 -1.87 -12.06
CA ILE A 24 12.45 -2.52 -13.21
C ILE A 24 13.16 -2.15 -14.52
N LEU A 25 13.49 -0.87 -14.70
CA LEU A 25 14.21 -0.39 -15.88
C LEU A 25 15.63 -0.97 -15.96
N ASP A 26 16.34 -1.04 -14.83
CA ASP A 26 17.70 -1.58 -14.74
C ASP A 26 17.73 -3.09 -15.08
N LEU A 27 16.61 -3.81 -14.89
CA LEU A 27 16.41 -5.19 -15.36
C LEU A 27 16.10 -5.30 -16.86
N GLY A 28 16.00 -4.19 -17.59
CA GLY A 28 15.71 -4.14 -19.02
C GLY A 28 14.23 -4.25 -19.37
N ILE A 29 13.32 -4.12 -18.39
CA ILE A 29 11.88 -4.21 -18.60
C ILE A 29 11.36 -2.81 -18.94
N ASN A 30 11.16 -2.54 -20.23
CA ASN A 30 10.77 -1.22 -20.74
C ASN A 30 9.25 -1.04 -20.91
N SER A 31 8.44 -2.06 -20.59
CA SER A 31 6.99 -2.04 -20.79
C SER A 31 6.20 -1.45 -19.63
N VAL A 32 6.83 -1.25 -18.47
CA VAL A 32 6.18 -0.68 -17.28
C VAL A 32 6.38 0.84 -17.31
N ALA A 33 5.28 1.58 -17.39
CA ALA A 33 5.32 3.04 -17.44
C ALA A 33 5.31 3.71 -16.06
N ARG A 34 4.76 3.03 -15.05
CA ARG A 34 4.61 3.54 -13.69
C ARG A 34 4.46 2.39 -12.69
N ALA A 35 4.96 2.59 -11.49
CA ALA A 35 4.69 1.76 -10.33
C ALA A 35 3.98 2.57 -9.23
N ARG A 36 3.25 1.88 -8.36
CA ARG A 36 2.77 2.41 -7.09
C ARG A 36 3.12 1.41 -6.00
N VAL A 37 3.53 1.91 -4.85
CA VAL A 37 3.83 1.09 -3.69
C VAL A 37 2.90 1.53 -2.56
N SER A 38 2.20 0.56 -1.97
CA SER A 38 1.26 0.78 -0.86
C SER A 38 1.60 -0.17 0.27
N ASP A 39 1.39 0.27 1.51
CA ASP A 39 1.47 -0.59 2.69
C ASP A 39 0.10 -1.20 2.97
N ILE A 40 0.08 -2.52 3.19
CA ILE A 40 -1.14 -3.28 3.48
C ILE A 40 -1.16 -3.71 4.94
N TYR A 41 -2.17 -3.25 5.67
CA TYR A 41 -2.42 -3.65 7.05
C TYR A 41 -3.68 -4.51 7.12
N LEU A 42 -3.61 -5.60 7.88
CA LEU A 42 -4.74 -6.49 8.10
C LEU A 42 -5.15 -6.38 9.55
N LEU A 43 -6.34 -5.82 9.78
CA LEU A 43 -6.90 -5.70 11.11
C LEU A 43 -7.91 -6.81 11.31
N ASP A 44 -7.64 -7.71 12.24
CA ASP A 44 -8.55 -8.80 12.59
C ASP A 44 -9.08 -8.66 14.01
N GLY A 45 -10.32 -9.08 14.22
CA GLY A 45 -11.06 -8.89 15.46
C GLY A 45 -12.43 -8.23 15.28
N ASP A 46 -13.14 -8.08 16.40
CA ASP A 46 -14.42 -7.39 16.49
C ASP A 46 -14.16 -5.89 16.71
N ILE A 47 -13.96 -5.17 15.61
CA ILE A 47 -13.59 -3.75 15.58
C ILE A 47 -14.71 -2.99 14.89
N ALA A 48 -15.24 -1.95 15.54
CA ALA A 48 -16.26 -1.13 14.92
C ALA A 48 -15.67 -0.31 13.75
N GLU A 49 -16.44 -0.09 12.70
CA GLU A 49 -16.00 0.67 11.52
C GLU A 49 -15.52 2.09 11.88
N ALA A 50 -16.10 2.72 12.90
CA ALA A 50 -15.64 4.00 13.44
C ALA A 50 -14.22 3.92 14.04
N GLU A 51 -13.88 2.81 14.69
CA GLU A 51 -12.54 2.58 15.22
C GLU A 51 -11.54 2.29 14.11
N VAL A 52 -11.93 1.53 13.07
CA VAL A 52 -11.11 1.31 11.88
C VAL A 52 -10.74 2.64 11.24
N ARG A 53 -11.71 3.54 11.04
CA ARG A 53 -11.45 4.89 10.51
C ARG A 53 -10.45 5.65 11.37
N ARG A 54 -10.61 5.62 12.70
CA ARG A 54 -9.69 6.27 13.63
C ARG A 54 -8.28 5.69 13.54
N ILE A 55 -8.15 4.36 13.52
CA ILE A 55 -6.85 3.68 13.33
C ILE A 55 -6.19 4.14 12.02
N CYS A 56 -6.96 4.24 10.93
CA CYS A 56 -6.44 4.71 9.66
C CYS A 56 -5.94 6.16 9.73
N THR A 57 -6.73 7.08 10.29
CA THR A 57 -6.40 8.51 10.29
C THR A 57 -5.43 8.96 11.37
N GLU A 58 -5.40 8.25 12.51
CA GLU A 58 -4.61 8.65 13.69
C GLU A 58 -3.31 7.85 13.82
N LEU A 59 -3.22 6.64 13.23
CA LEU A 59 -2.07 5.74 13.40
C LEU A 59 -1.41 5.31 12.09
N LEU A 60 -2.18 4.83 11.11
CA LEU A 60 -1.60 4.17 9.93
C LEU A 60 -1.22 5.13 8.80
N ALA A 61 -2.01 6.19 8.59
CA ALA A 61 -1.79 7.14 7.51
C ALA A 61 -1.46 8.54 8.07
N ASP A 62 -0.40 9.15 7.56
CA ASP A 62 -0.17 10.58 7.76
C ASP A 62 -1.20 11.36 6.92
N PRO A 63 -2.06 12.20 7.54
CA PRO A 63 -3.16 12.87 6.85
C PRO A 63 -2.68 13.91 5.83
N ILE A 64 -1.42 14.33 5.85
CA ILE A 64 -0.84 15.28 4.90
C ILE A 64 -0.43 14.55 3.64
N VAL A 65 0.39 13.51 3.76
CA VAL A 65 1.10 12.89 2.63
C VAL A 65 0.53 11.55 2.17
N ASN A 66 -0.32 10.89 2.97
CA ASN A 66 -0.87 9.56 2.65
C ASN A 66 -2.39 9.60 2.46
N ASP A 67 -2.88 8.82 1.52
CA ASP A 67 -4.28 8.39 1.42
C ASP A 67 -4.42 6.97 1.99
N TYR A 68 -5.65 6.58 2.38
CA TYR A 68 -5.94 5.22 2.77
C TYR A 68 -7.30 4.73 2.24
N THR A 69 -7.43 3.41 2.06
CA THR A 69 -8.69 2.73 1.76
C THR A 69 -8.82 1.49 2.65
N TYR A 70 -10.03 1.11 3.04
CA TYR A 70 -10.28 -0.12 3.83
C TYR A 70 -11.30 -1.08 3.20
N ASP A 71 -11.75 -0.76 1.99
CA ASP A 71 -12.75 -1.52 1.22
C ASP A 71 -12.25 -1.92 -0.18
N GLY A 72 -10.91 -1.88 -0.35
CA GLY A 72 -10.22 -2.18 -1.60
C GLY A 72 -10.17 -0.98 -2.56
N ALA A 73 -8.97 -0.72 -3.09
CA ALA A 73 -8.80 0.23 -4.19
C ALA A 73 -9.07 -0.49 -5.53
N PRO A 74 -9.81 0.12 -6.47
CA PRO A 74 -9.96 -0.43 -7.80
C PRO A 74 -8.60 -0.44 -8.51
N VAL A 75 -8.21 -1.59 -9.03
CA VAL A 75 -7.00 -1.73 -9.85
C VAL A 75 -7.33 -1.29 -11.28
N PRO A 76 -6.54 -0.39 -11.89
CA PRO A 76 -6.72 -0.01 -13.29
C PRO A 76 -6.67 -1.24 -14.23
N PRO A 77 -7.45 -1.25 -15.34
CA PRO A 77 -7.48 -2.40 -16.25
C PRO A 77 -6.13 -2.77 -16.89
N ASP A 78 -5.23 -1.80 -16.98
CA ASP A 78 -3.88 -1.89 -17.55
C ASP A 78 -2.78 -2.05 -16.48
N ALA A 79 -3.17 -2.32 -15.23
CA ALA A 79 -2.26 -2.52 -14.12
C ALA A 79 -2.23 -3.98 -13.64
N HIS A 80 -1.09 -4.38 -13.10
CA HIS A 80 -0.93 -5.64 -12.39
C HIS A 80 -0.80 -5.37 -10.90
N LEU A 81 -1.60 -6.08 -10.08
CA LEU A 81 -1.48 -6.04 -8.63
C LEU A 81 -0.59 -7.19 -8.16
N VAL A 82 0.48 -6.84 -7.45
CA VAL A 82 1.37 -7.80 -6.78
C VAL A 82 1.36 -7.48 -5.30
N GLU A 83 0.88 -8.42 -4.49
CA GLU A 83 0.88 -8.29 -3.04
C GLU A 83 1.97 -9.19 -2.46
N VAL A 84 2.90 -8.59 -1.70
CA VAL A 84 4.01 -9.30 -1.07
C VAL A 84 3.74 -9.41 0.42
N ARG A 85 3.83 -10.63 0.97
CA ARG A 85 3.62 -10.92 2.38
C ARG A 85 4.72 -11.82 2.90
N TYR A 86 4.96 -11.77 4.21
CA TYR A 86 5.77 -12.77 4.88
C TYR A 86 5.17 -14.17 4.72
N ASN A 87 6.04 -15.17 4.70
CA ASN A 87 5.62 -16.57 4.69
C ASN A 87 4.79 -16.89 5.96
N PRO A 88 3.85 -17.85 5.89
CA PRO A 88 3.04 -18.24 7.04
C PRO A 88 3.92 -18.62 8.26
N GLY A 89 3.60 -18.04 9.41
CA GLY A 89 4.34 -18.27 10.65
C GLY A 89 5.65 -17.47 10.80
N VAL A 90 6.01 -16.64 9.81
CA VAL A 90 7.13 -15.71 9.92
C VAL A 90 6.62 -14.35 10.39
N MET A 91 7.27 -13.81 11.40
CA MET A 91 7.08 -12.44 11.87
C MET A 91 8.44 -11.76 11.83
N ASP A 92 8.48 -10.53 11.31
CA ASP A 92 9.68 -9.69 11.34
C ASP A 92 9.66 -8.87 12.63
N PRO A 93 10.57 -9.11 13.58
CA PRO A 93 10.67 -8.28 14.77
C PRO A 93 11.31 -6.94 14.39
N VAL A 94 10.51 -5.88 14.44
CA VAL A 94 10.97 -4.48 14.36
C VAL A 94 11.69 -4.03 15.62
#